data_AF-A0AAV7VQU2-F1
#
_entry.id   AF-A0AAV7VQU2-F1
#
_cell.length_a   1.000
_cell.length_b   1.000
_cell.length_c   1.000
_cell.angle_alpha   90.00
_cell.angle_beta   90.00
_cell.angle_gamma   90.00
#
_symmetry.space_group_name_H-M   'P 1'
#
loop_
_entity.id
_entity.type
_entity.pdbx_description
1 polymer ?
#
loop_
_entity_poly.entity_id
_entity_poly.type
_entity_poly.pdbx_seq_one_letter_code
_entity_poly.pdbx_strand_id
1 'polypeptide(L)'
;MSSLMLGKELHESDKNATVRKKQRKRSEQLGLNKHSANSPDTKGLQWEYSKGDLTLHDNTEKQSNPVSLETIYQSIMEHREESKTESRRTQLACRKMQIQIRRVAKTCLEFATCMEEVETRISCLEDDAGSQQVIWETMEKQLEDTQWKLTDLEDRLRRNNLRVLGIPEGVEGSYTHSFMVALFKEAFPDLQQWDWDREIQRTHRFPF
;
A
#
# COMPACT_ATOMS: atom_id res chain seq x y z
N MET A 1 22.64 14.96 -19.84
CA MET A 1 21.59 13.94 -19.64
C MET A 1 22.08 12.63 -18.98
N SER A 2 23.38 12.40 -18.77
CA SER A 2 23.86 11.17 -18.09
C SER A 2 23.71 11.12 -16.58
N SER A 3 23.62 12.25 -15.87
CA SER A 3 23.64 12.23 -14.40
C SER A 3 22.32 11.84 -13.73
N LEU A 4 21.19 12.01 -14.44
CA LEU A 4 19.85 11.62 -13.94
C LEU A 4 19.54 10.13 -14.12
N MET A 5 20.28 9.43 -14.99
CA MET A 5 20.13 7.98 -15.20
C MET A 5 20.84 7.16 -14.10
N LEU A 6 22.00 7.64 -13.60
CA LEU A 6 22.71 6.95 -12.51
C LEU A 6 21.94 6.95 -11.17
N GLY A 7 21.16 8.00 -10.89
CA GLY A 7 20.41 8.11 -9.63
C GLY A 7 19.26 7.11 -9.50
N LYS A 8 18.63 6.74 -10.64
CA LYS A 8 17.55 5.75 -10.65
C LYS A 8 18.09 4.31 -10.50
N GLU A 9 19.21 4.00 -11.14
CA GLU A 9 19.85 2.67 -11.03
C GLU A 9 20.37 2.37 -9.62
N LEU A 10 20.89 3.38 -8.91
CA LEU A 10 21.32 3.21 -7.51
C LEU A 10 20.15 2.92 -6.57
N HIS A 11 19.02 3.60 -6.75
CA HIS A 11 17.85 3.42 -5.88
C HIS A 11 17.12 2.09 -6.13
N GLU A 12 17.16 1.58 -7.36
CA GLU A 12 16.58 0.30 -7.74
C GLU A 12 17.44 -0.90 -7.31
N SER A 13 18.77 -0.71 -7.28
CA SER A 13 19.73 -1.68 -6.72
C SER A 13 19.54 -1.87 -5.21
N ASP A 14 19.30 -0.78 -4.45
CA ASP A 14 19.10 -0.84 -3.00
C ASP A 14 17.77 -1.50 -2.59
N LYS A 15 16.70 -1.29 -3.38
CA LYS A 15 15.42 -1.99 -3.19
C LYS A 15 15.56 -3.49 -3.44
N ASN A 16 16.26 -3.89 -4.49
CA ASN A 16 16.54 -5.30 -4.79
C ASN A 16 17.44 -5.98 -3.75
N ALA A 17 18.42 -5.27 -3.18
CA ALA A 17 19.27 -5.78 -2.10
C ALA A 17 18.47 -6.03 -0.81
N THR A 18 17.48 -5.20 -0.53
CA THR A 18 16.62 -5.31 0.65
C THR A 18 15.66 -6.50 0.53
N VAL A 19 15.08 -6.73 -0.66
CA VAL A 19 14.21 -7.88 -0.96
C VAL A 19 15.00 -9.20 -0.87
N ARG A 20 16.23 -9.26 -1.39
CA ARG A 20 17.09 -10.46 -1.28
C ARG A 20 17.50 -10.78 0.16
N LYS A 21 17.78 -9.77 0.99
CA LYS A 21 18.05 -9.97 2.44
C LYS A 21 16.82 -10.47 3.19
N LYS A 22 15.62 -10.01 2.81
CA LYS A 22 14.34 -10.43 3.42
C LYS A 22 13.96 -11.86 3.02
N GLN A 23 14.23 -12.28 1.78
CA GLN A 23 14.04 -13.68 1.37
C GLN A 23 15.05 -14.65 1.99
N ARG A 24 16.31 -14.22 2.20
CA ARG A 24 17.33 -15.04 2.86
C ARG A 24 17.06 -15.27 4.36
N LYS A 25 16.53 -14.28 5.07
CA LYS A 25 16.08 -14.48 6.46
C LYS A 25 14.87 -15.41 6.57
N ARG A 26 13.98 -15.43 5.57
CA ARG A 26 12.81 -16.33 5.53
C ARG A 26 13.22 -17.77 5.21
N SER A 27 14.25 -18.00 4.39
CA SER A 27 14.81 -19.34 4.16
C SER A 27 15.66 -19.85 5.33
N GLU A 28 16.32 -18.96 6.10
CA GLU A 28 17.05 -19.32 7.32
C GLU A 28 16.10 -19.68 8.49
N GLN A 29 14.93 -19.04 8.61
CA GLN A 29 13.90 -19.40 9.61
C GLN A 29 13.15 -20.70 9.30
N LEU A 30 13.10 -21.13 8.04
CA LEU A 30 12.56 -22.43 7.63
C LEU A 30 13.64 -23.55 7.66
N GLY A 31 14.89 -23.22 7.98
CA GLY A 31 16.04 -24.14 7.94
C GLY A 31 16.41 -24.81 9.26
N LEU A 32 15.78 -24.45 10.38
CA LEU A 32 16.06 -25.04 11.71
C LEU A 32 15.00 -26.09 12.09
N ASN A 33 14.95 -27.18 11.32
CA ASN A 33 14.57 -28.47 11.87
C ASN A 33 15.18 -29.60 11.02
N LYS A 34 16.51 -29.76 11.10
CA LYS A 34 17.20 -30.96 10.62
C LYS A 34 17.61 -31.77 11.85
N HIS A 35 16.64 -32.41 12.49
CA HIS A 35 16.97 -33.58 13.30
C HIS A 35 17.28 -34.75 12.37
N SER A 36 18.58 -35.06 12.35
CA SER A 36 19.21 -36.32 11.97
C SER A 36 18.24 -37.51 11.90
N ALA A 37 17.90 -37.91 10.67
CA ALA A 37 17.49 -39.28 10.40
C ALA A 37 18.78 -40.09 10.21
N ASN A 38 19.42 -40.46 11.32
CA ASN A 38 20.36 -41.57 11.32
C ASN A 38 19.58 -42.82 10.94
N SER A 39 19.88 -43.35 9.76
CA SER A 39 19.52 -44.69 9.33
C SER A 39 20.08 -45.72 10.33
N PRO A 40 19.27 -46.59 10.94
CA PRO A 40 19.80 -47.83 11.47
C PRO A 40 19.84 -48.85 10.32
N ASP A 41 21.04 -49.25 9.97
CA ASP A 41 21.38 -50.49 9.26
C ASP A 41 20.33 -51.59 9.50
N THR A 42 19.69 -52.05 8.43
CA THR A 42 19.03 -53.37 8.42
C THR A 42 20.11 -54.45 8.46
N LYS A 43 20.64 -54.73 9.66
CA LYS A 43 21.36 -55.98 9.94
C LYS A 43 20.40 -56.87 10.72
N GLY A 44 20.20 -58.09 10.21
CA GLY A 44 19.22 -59.05 10.69
C GLY A 44 19.26 -59.23 12.21
N LEU A 45 18.12 -58.99 12.85
CA LEU A 45 17.88 -59.40 14.23
C LEU A 45 17.68 -60.92 14.24
N GLN A 46 18.78 -61.63 14.48
CA GLN A 46 18.79 -63.02 14.88
C GLN A 46 18.27 -63.08 16.32
N TRP A 47 17.16 -63.77 16.56
CA TRP A 47 16.65 -64.00 17.90
C TRP A 47 17.55 -65.01 18.63
N GLU A 48 18.40 -64.55 19.55
CA GLU A 48 19.08 -65.44 20.49
C GLU A 48 18.11 -65.86 21.59
N TYR A 49 17.76 -67.14 21.60
CA TYR A 49 17.00 -67.76 22.67
C TYR A 49 17.94 -67.99 23.87
N SER A 50 17.91 -67.08 24.84
CA SER A 50 18.63 -67.29 26.10
C SER A 50 17.88 -68.33 26.95
N LYS A 51 18.50 -69.52 27.15
CA LYS A 51 18.07 -70.48 28.16
C LYS A 51 18.44 -69.93 29.53
N GLY A 52 17.55 -69.16 30.14
CA GLY A 52 17.57 -68.87 31.56
C GLY A 52 16.94 -70.03 32.33
N ASP A 53 17.67 -70.61 33.27
CA ASP A 53 17.20 -71.64 34.19
C ASP A 53 16.00 -71.13 34.99
N LEU A 54 14.84 -71.77 34.80
CA LEU A 54 13.68 -71.59 35.69
C LEU A 54 13.88 -72.46 36.93
N THR A 55 14.19 -71.83 38.05
CA THR A 55 14.00 -72.43 39.37
C THR A 55 12.51 -72.41 39.70
N LEU A 56 11.93 -73.61 39.83
CA LEU A 56 10.56 -73.84 40.29
C LEU A 56 10.49 -73.53 41.79
N HIS A 57 9.92 -72.37 42.14
CA HIS A 57 9.34 -72.16 43.45
C HIS A 57 7.88 -72.60 43.42
N ASP A 58 7.64 -73.77 44.01
CA ASP A 58 6.31 -74.31 44.30
C ASP A 58 5.68 -73.50 45.44
N ASN A 59 4.51 -72.92 45.19
CA ASN A 59 3.63 -72.35 46.20
C ASN A 59 2.18 -72.46 45.70
N THR A 60 1.57 -73.54 46.16
CA THR A 60 0.16 -73.86 46.36
C THR A 60 -0.87 -72.71 46.26
N GLU A 61 -1.87 -72.99 45.43
CA GLU A 61 -3.29 -72.72 45.66
C GLU A 61 -3.72 -71.27 45.88
N LYS A 62 -3.66 -70.48 44.80
CA LYS A 62 -4.82 -69.65 44.44
C LYS A 62 -5.64 -70.45 43.46
N GLN A 63 -6.94 -70.60 43.71
CA GLN A 63 -7.93 -71.10 42.76
C GLN A 63 -7.87 -70.24 41.49
N SER A 64 -6.94 -70.59 40.62
CA SER A 64 -6.90 -70.18 39.23
C SER A 64 -8.04 -70.94 38.58
N ASN A 65 -9.21 -70.31 38.49
CA ASN A 65 -10.20 -70.72 37.52
C ASN A 65 -9.45 -70.82 36.19
N PRO A 66 -9.31 -72.02 35.58
CA PRO A 66 -8.59 -72.12 34.33
C PRO A 66 -9.38 -71.29 33.34
N VAL A 67 -8.84 -70.13 32.94
CA VAL A 67 -9.43 -69.30 31.91
C VAL A 67 -9.56 -70.23 30.70
N SER A 68 -10.79 -70.58 30.35
CA SER A 68 -11.04 -71.50 29.27
C SER A 68 -10.42 -70.92 28.00
N LEU A 69 -9.74 -71.76 27.22
CA LEU A 69 -9.20 -71.41 25.90
C LEU A 69 -10.25 -70.69 25.03
N GLU A 70 -11.52 -71.04 25.23
CA GLU A 70 -12.68 -70.40 24.62
C GLU A 70 -12.78 -68.90 24.96
N THR A 71 -12.55 -68.53 26.22
CA THR A 71 -12.59 -67.14 26.71
C THR A 71 -11.48 -66.29 26.08
N ILE A 72 -10.29 -66.86 25.93
CA ILE A 72 -9.14 -66.20 25.29
C ILE A 72 -9.40 -66.04 23.79
N TYR A 73 -9.97 -67.06 23.16
CA TYR A 73 -10.34 -66.99 21.74
C TYR A 73 -11.39 -65.90 21.48
N GLN A 74 -12.43 -65.83 22.33
CA GLN A 74 -13.45 -64.79 22.27
C GLN A 74 -12.86 -63.39 22.43
N SER A 75 -11.98 -63.16 23.43
CA SER A 75 -11.38 -61.84 23.65
C SER A 75 -10.45 -61.40 22.52
N ILE A 76 -9.70 -62.33 21.92
CA ILE A 76 -8.87 -62.04 20.73
C ILE A 76 -9.74 -61.64 19.55
N MET A 77 -10.85 -62.37 19.32
CA MET A 77 -11.78 -62.07 18.24
C MET A 77 -12.45 -60.71 18.44
N GLU A 78 -12.83 -60.39 19.68
CA GLU A 78 -13.44 -59.12 20.06
C GLU A 78 -12.45 -57.95 19.86
N HIS A 79 -11.22 -58.05 20.39
CA HIS A 79 -10.17 -57.05 20.16
C HIS A 79 -9.83 -56.88 18.68
N ARG A 80 -9.86 -57.97 17.88
CA ARG A 80 -9.61 -57.89 16.45
C ARG A 80 -10.69 -57.07 15.74
N GLU A 81 -11.96 -57.24 16.12
CA GLU A 81 -13.03 -56.41 15.57
C GLU A 81 -13.00 -54.98 16.09
N GLU A 82 -12.72 -54.77 17.37
CA GLU A 82 -12.55 -53.44 17.93
C GLU A 82 -11.42 -52.68 17.21
N SER A 83 -10.27 -53.32 17.00
CA SER A 83 -9.14 -52.77 16.24
C SER A 83 -9.51 -52.41 14.80
N LYS A 84 -10.29 -53.26 14.11
CA LYS A 84 -10.80 -52.94 12.76
C LYS A 84 -11.74 -51.75 12.78
N THR A 85 -12.62 -51.63 13.79
CA THR A 85 -13.54 -50.49 13.89
C THR A 85 -12.79 -49.19 14.18
N GLU A 86 -11.79 -49.22 15.05
CA GLU A 86 -10.97 -48.05 15.39
C GLU A 86 -10.10 -47.61 14.19
N SER A 87 -9.55 -48.57 13.44
CA SER A 87 -8.87 -48.32 12.16
C SER A 87 -9.79 -47.64 11.13
N ARG A 88 -11.06 -48.09 11.03
CA ARG A 88 -12.06 -47.43 10.16
C ARG A 88 -12.39 -46.01 10.63
N ARG A 89 -12.52 -45.78 11.95
CA ARG A 89 -12.81 -44.46 12.53
C ARG A 89 -11.67 -43.46 12.25
N THR A 90 -10.43 -43.87 12.53
CA THR A 90 -9.24 -43.07 12.27
C THR A 90 -9.09 -42.76 10.77
N GLN A 91 -9.29 -43.75 9.91
CA GLN A 91 -9.24 -43.54 8.46
C GLN A 91 -10.30 -42.55 7.96
N LEU A 92 -11.52 -42.60 8.53
CA LEU A 92 -12.57 -41.64 8.22
C LEU A 92 -12.21 -40.22 8.68
N ALA A 93 -11.65 -40.07 9.89
CA ALA A 93 -11.20 -38.78 10.41
C ALA A 93 -10.09 -38.18 9.55
N CYS A 94 -9.08 -38.97 9.17
CA CYS A 94 -8.02 -38.53 8.26
C CYS A 94 -8.57 -38.09 6.91
N ARG A 95 -9.56 -38.80 6.37
CA ARG A 95 -10.20 -38.45 5.09
C ARG A 95 -10.97 -37.13 5.19
N LYS A 96 -11.67 -36.89 6.30
CA LYS A 96 -12.33 -35.59 6.58
C LYS A 96 -11.30 -34.46 6.69
N MET A 97 -10.21 -34.67 7.41
CA MET A 97 -9.13 -33.68 7.54
C MET A 97 -8.49 -33.36 6.19
N GLN A 98 -8.23 -34.36 5.34
CA GLN A 98 -7.72 -34.14 3.99
C GLN A 98 -8.64 -33.24 3.15
N ILE A 99 -9.96 -33.42 3.24
CA ILE A 99 -10.92 -32.57 2.54
C ILE A 99 -10.83 -31.13 3.05
N GLN A 100 -10.76 -30.93 4.36
CA GLN A 100 -10.65 -29.58 4.93
C GLN A 100 -9.32 -28.91 4.55
N ILE A 101 -8.20 -29.63 4.59
CA ILE A 101 -6.89 -29.12 4.16
C ILE A 101 -6.95 -28.67 2.70
N ARG A 102 -7.56 -29.47 1.82
CA ARG A 102 -7.73 -29.08 0.41
C ARG A 102 -8.58 -27.83 0.24
N ARG A 103 -9.64 -27.68 1.04
CA ARG A 103 -10.49 -26.47 1.02
C ARG A 103 -9.70 -25.24 1.43
N VAL A 104 -8.97 -25.32 2.54
CA VAL A 104 -8.12 -24.21 3.02
C VAL A 104 -7.04 -23.87 2.00
N ALA A 105 -6.38 -24.88 1.41
CA ALA A 105 -5.39 -24.65 0.37
C ALA A 105 -5.98 -23.91 -0.84
N LYS A 106 -7.19 -24.28 -1.26
CA LYS A 106 -7.91 -23.62 -2.35
C LYS A 106 -8.24 -22.16 -1.99
N THR A 107 -8.80 -21.89 -0.82
CA THR A 107 -9.15 -20.52 -0.40
C THR A 107 -7.92 -19.64 -0.24
N CYS A 108 -6.80 -20.20 0.24
CA CYS A 108 -5.54 -19.45 0.33
C CYS A 108 -5.00 -19.08 -1.06
N LEU A 109 -5.17 -19.95 -2.06
CA LEU A 109 -4.76 -19.65 -3.43
C LEU A 109 -5.63 -18.54 -4.04
N GLU A 110 -6.94 -18.62 -3.87
CA GLU A 110 -7.89 -17.58 -4.31
C GLU A 110 -7.60 -16.22 -3.65
N PHE A 111 -7.27 -16.23 -2.35
CA PHE A 111 -6.88 -15.03 -1.63
C PHE A 111 -5.54 -14.46 -2.15
N ALA A 112 -4.56 -15.31 -2.45
CA ALA A 112 -3.28 -14.86 -3.00
C ALA A 112 -3.46 -14.17 -4.36
N THR A 113 -4.31 -14.71 -5.24
CA THR A 113 -4.60 -14.08 -6.54
C THR A 113 -5.35 -12.75 -6.38
N CYS A 114 -6.29 -12.68 -5.44
CA CYS A 114 -6.99 -11.43 -5.15
C CYS A 114 -6.05 -10.37 -4.58
N MET A 115 -5.12 -10.77 -3.70
CA MET A 115 -4.12 -9.87 -3.14
C MET A 115 -3.21 -9.28 -4.23
N GLU A 116 -2.75 -10.09 -5.18
CA GLU A 116 -1.93 -9.62 -6.30
C GLU A 116 -2.68 -8.61 -7.19
N GLU A 117 -3.97 -8.84 -7.45
CA GLU A 117 -4.82 -7.88 -8.18
C GLU A 117 -5.00 -6.57 -7.39
N VAL A 118 -5.18 -6.65 -6.07
CA VAL A 118 -5.30 -5.46 -5.23
C VAL A 118 -3.99 -4.69 -5.17
N GLU A 119 -2.85 -5.36 -5.01
CA GLU A 119 -1.52 -4.74 -4.99
C GLU A 119 -1.22 -4.02 -6.32
N THR A 120 -1.53 -4.64 -7.45
CA THR A 120 -1.34 -4.02 -8.77
C THR A 120 -2.23 -2.80 -8.96
N ARG A 121 -3.52 -2.88 -8.56
CA ARG A 121 -4.44 -1.73 -8.60
C ARG A 121 -3.98 -0.59 -7.70
N ILE A 122 -3.48 -0.89 -6.50
CA ILE A 122 -2.95 0.12 -5.59
C ILE A 122 -1.72 0.79 -6.21
N SER A 123 -0.78 0.01 -6.77
CA SER A 123 0.41 0.57 -7.44
C SER A 123 0.03 1.54 -8.56
N CYS A 124 -0.93 1.18 -9.41
CA CYS A 124 -1.40 2.08 -10.48
C CYS A 124 -2.05 3.35 -9.92
N LEU A 125 -2.85 3.24 -8.85
CA LEU A 125 -3.48 4.40 -8.22
C LEU A 125 -2.45 5.33 -7.56
N GLU A 126 -1.41 4.77 -6.96
CA GLU A 126 -0.31 5.56 -6.39
C GLU A 126 0.48 6.32 -7.47
N ASP A 127 0.75 5.66 -8.61
CA ASP A 127 1.40 6.30 -9.76
C ASP A 127 0.53 7.43 -10.35
N ASP A 128 -0.78 7.18 -10.53
CA ASP A 128 -1.73 8.16 -11.04
C ASP A 128 -1.85 9.36 -10.10
N ALA A 129 -1.99 9.13 -8.79
CA ALA A 129 -2.06 10.20 -7.79
C ALA A 129 -0.78 11.04 -7.77
N GLY A 130 0.39 10.41 -7.87
CA GLY A 130 1.67 11.10 -7.99
C GLY A 130 1.75 11.96 -9.26
N SER A 131 1.28 11.44 -10.39
CA SER A 131 1.25 12.21 -11.65
C SER A 131 0.31 13.41 -11.57
N GLN A 132 -0.86 13.24 -10.96
CA GLN A 132 -1.85 14.30 -10.78
C GLN A 132 -1.30 15.41 -9.88
N GLN A 133 -0.61 15.06 -8.80
CA GLN A 133 0.00 16.04 -7.90
C GLN A 133 1.00 16.94 -8.65
N VAL A 134 1.88 16.35 -9.48
CA VAL A 134 2.85 17.12 -10.27
C VAL A 134 2.15 18.07 -11.26
N ILE A 135 1.04 17.63 -11.88
CA ILE A 135 0.23 18.47 -12.77
C ILE A 135 -0.37 19.64 -11.99
N TRP A 136 -0.93 19.39 -10.81
CA TRP A 136 -1.51 20.43 -9.97
C TRP A 136 -0.48 21.49 -9.57
N GLU A 137 0.69 21.07 -9.09
CA GLU A 137 1.78 21.98 -8.72
C GLU A 137 2.24 22.83 -9.93
N THR A 138 2.29 22.22 -11.12
CA THR A 138 2.65 22.94 -12.35
C THR A 138 1.58 23.95 -12.75
N MET A 139 0.30 23.58 -12.65
CA MET A 139 -0.82 24.46 -12.98
C MET A 139 -0.93 25.62 -12.00
N GLU A 140 -0.76 25.37 -10.71
CA GLU A 140 -0.75 26.41 -9.67
C GLU A 140 0.33 27.45 -9.94
N LYS A 141 1.54 27.01 -10.27
CA LYS A 141 2.63 27.91 -10.64
C LYS A 141 2.32 28.74 -11.89
N GLN A 142 1.72 28.12 -12.91
CA GLN A 142 1.32 28.85 -14.12
C GLN A 142 0.23 29.88 -13.83
N LEU A 143 -0.72 29.54 -12.95
CA LEU A 143 -1.75 30.49 -12.50
C LEU A 143 -1.13 31.67 -11.76
N GLU A 144 -0.20 31.43 -10.84
CA GLU A 144 0.51 32.51 -10.12
C GLU A 144 1.29 33.41 -11.09
N ASP A 145 2.06 32.81 -12.00
CA ASP A 145 2.85 33.55 -13.01
C ASP A 145 1.94 34.40 -13.92
N THR A 146 0.78 33.87 -14.32
CA THR A 146 -0.16 34.59 -15.18
C THR A 146 -0.87 35.70 -14.42
N GLN A 147 -1.25 35.46 -13.16
CA GLN A 147 -1.85 36.48 -12.30
C GLN A 147 -0.88 37.64 -12.05
N TRP A 148 0.40 37.34 -11.81
CA TRP A 148 1.42 38.38 -11.66
C TRP A 148 1.59 39.20 -12.94
N LYS A 149 1.66 38.55 -14.11
CA LYS A 149 1.72 39.24 -15.41
C LYS A 149 0.49 40.11 -15.67
N LEU A 150 -0.71 39.62 -15.34
CA LEU A 150 -1.95 40.40 -15.50
C LEU A 150 -1.96 41.62 -14.59
N THR A 151 -1.50 41.48 -13.35
CA THR A 151 -1.40 42.59 -12.39
C THR A 151 -0.40 43.63 -12.88
N ASP A 152 0.80 43.21 -13.32
CA ASP A 152 1.80 44.12 -13.89
C ASP A 152 1.25 44.84 -15.13
N LEU A 153 0.56 44.11 -16.03
CA LEU A 153 -0.06 44.74 -17.20
C LEU A 153 -1.15 45.74 -16.80
N GLU A 154 -2.02 45.40 -15.86
CA GLU A 154 -3.07 46.31 -15.39
C GLU A 154 -2.46 47.57 -14.78
N ASP A 155 -1.48 47.42 -13.89
CA ASP A 155 -0.77 48.54 -13.30
C ASP A 155 -0.17 49.43 -14.40
N ARG A 156 0.53 48.83 -15.36
CA ARG A 156 1.17 49.57 -16.45
C ARG A 156 0.20 50.32 -17.34
N LEU A 157 -0.96 49.73 -17.60
CA LEU A 157 -2.04 50.34 -18.37
C LEU A 157 -2.72 51.49 -17.60
N ARG A 158 -2.71 51.44 -16.27
CA ARG A 158 -3.35 52.43 -15.41
C ARG A 158 -2.38 53.46 -14.82
N ARG A 159 -1.07 53.31 -14.98
CA ARG A 159 -0.03 54.23 -14.46
C ARG A 159 -0.26 55.69 -14.82
N ASN A 160 -0.73 55.97 -16.03
CA ASN A 160 -0.96 57.33 -16.52
C ASN A 160 -2.42 57.79 -16.32
N ASN A 161 -3.26 56.98 -15.68
CA ASN A 161 -4.66 57.30 -15.45
C ASN A 161 -4.83 57.93 -14.07
N LEU A 162 -5.25 59.19 -14.04
CA LEU A 162 -5.62 59.88 -12.81
C LEU A 162 -7.13 59.74 -12.56
N ARG A 163 -7.51 59.44 -11.32
CA ARG A 163 -8.91 59.40 -10.89
C ARG A 163 -9.20 60.59 -10.00
N VAL A 164 -10.05 61.50 -10.48
CA VAL A 164 -10.50 62.67 -9.71
C VAL A 164 -11.85 62.35 -9.09
N LEU A 165 -11.95 62.55 -7.78
CA LEU A 165 -13.14 62.24 -6.98
C LEU A 165 -13.78 63.52 -6.45
N GLY A 166 -15.09 63.46 -6.17
CA GLY A 166 -15.81 64.60 -5.57
C GLY A 166 -16.32 65.64 -6.56
N ILE A 167 -16.29 65.37 -7.87
CA ILE A 167 -16.88 66.24 -8.90
C ILE A 167 -18.39 65.93 -9.01
N PRO A 168 -19.30 66.87 -8.67
CA PRO A 168 -20.74 66.66 -8.80
C PRO A 168 -21.15 66.37 -10.25
N GLU A 169 -22.25 65.65 -10.46
CA GLU A 169 -22.72 65.33 -11.82
C GLU A 169 -23.22 66.59 -12.55
N GLY A 170 -22.93 66.67 -13.85
CA GLY A 170 -23.42 67.74 -14.74
C GLY A 170 -22.61 69.03 -14.75
N VAL A 171 -21.68 69.24 -13.81
CA VAL A 171 -20.84 70.47 -13.75
C VAL A 171 -19.84 70.58 -14.91
N GLU A 172 -19.51 69.44 -15.53
CA GLU A 172 -18.56 69.33 -16.63
C GLU A 172 -19.11 69.84 -17.98
N GLY A 173 -20.43 70.04 -18.07
CA GLY A 173 -21.10 70.35 -19.33
C GLY A 173 -20.99 69.23 -20.37
N SER A 174 -21.02 69.59 -21.65
CA SER A 174 -21.03 68.62 -22.77
C SER A 174 -19.66 68.00 -23.08
N TYR A 175 -18.56 68.60 -22.61
CA TYR A 175 -17.18 68.16 -22.92
C TYR A 175 -16.33 68.08 -21.65
N THR A 176 -16.28 66.89 -21.04
CA THR A 176 -15.45 66.60 -19.85
C THR A 176 -13.98 66.97 -20.04
N HIS A 177 -13.44 66.85 -21.26
CA HIS A 177 -12.04 67.22 -21.54
C HIS A 177 -11.76 68.69 -21.24
N SER A 178 -12.59 69.59 -21.75
CA SER A 178 -12.42 71.03 -21.57
C SER A 178 -12.51 71.44 -20.10
N PHE A 179 -13.43 70.81 -19.35
CA PHE A 179 -13.57 71.01 -17.92
C PHE A 179 -12.30 70.58 -17.17
N MET A 180 -11.77 69.40 -17.45
CA MET A 180 -10.56 68.89 -16.79
C MET A 180 -9.32 69.76 -17.07
N VAL A 181 -9.17 70.28 -18.29
CA VAL A 181 -8.09 71.20 -18.65
C VAL A 181 -8.18 72.51 -17.88
N ALA A 182 -9.39 73.08 -17.75
CA ALA A 182 -9.61 74.28 -16.95
C ALA A 182 -9.30 74.03 -15.47
N LEU A 183 -9.78 72.90 -14.94
CA LEU A 183 -9.55 72.49 -13.55
C LEU A 183 -8.05 72.35 -13.23
N PHE A 184 -7.26 71.74 -14.10
CA PHE A 184 -5.82 71.59 -13.86
C PHE A 184 -5.05 72.90 -14.00
N LYS A 185 -5.42 73.78 -14.92
CA LYS A 185 -4.82 75.13 -15.04
C LYS A 185 -5.08 75.98 -13.79
N GLU A 186 -6.26 75.83 -13.19
CA GLU A 186 -6.62 76.51 -11.94
C GLU A 186 -5.89 75.88 -10.73
N ALA A 187 -5.85 74.55 -10.65
CA ALA A 187 -5.25 73.82 -9.53
C ALA A 187 -3.71 73.91 -9.49
N PHE A 188 -3.06 74.01 -10.65
CA PHE A 188 -1.59 74.03 -10.78
C PHE A 188 -1.11 75.25 -11.57
N PRO A 189 -1.19 76.46 -10.99
CA PRO A 189 -0.80 77.70 -11.68
C PRO A 189 0.68 77.74 -12.08
N ASP A 190 1.56 77.05 -11.34
CA ASP A 190 2.99 76.96 -11.66
C ASP A 190 3.29 76.13 -12.92
N LEU A 191 2.32 75.34 -13.39
CA LEU A 191 2.41 74.52 -14.60
C LEU A 191 1.71 75.16 -15.80
N GLN A 192 1.55 76.49 -15.82
CA GLN A 192 0.90 77.22 -16.93
C GLN A 192 1.58 77.04 -18.29
N GLN A 193 2.86 76.69 -18.32
CA GLN A 193 3.61 76.41 -19.55
C GLN A 193 3.29 75.03 -20.14
N TRP A 194 2.59 74.17 -19.38
CA TRP A 194 2.20 72.83 -19.80
C TRP A 194 0.97 72.89 -20.72
N ASP A 195 1.07 72.28 -21.91
CA ASP A 195 -0.04 72.21 -22.84
C ASP A 195 -0.99 71.06 -22.45
N TRP A 196 -1.81 71.31 -21.44
CA TRP A 196 -2.77 70.34 -20.90
C TRP A 196 -3.72 69.77 -21.96
N ASP A 197 -4.04 70.52 -23.02
CA ASP A 197 -4.92 70.05 -24.09
C ASP A 197 -4.28 68.95 -24.94
N ARG A 198 -2.95 68.88 -25.03
CA ARG A 198 -2.22 67.83 -25.76
C ARG A 198 -1.85 66.64 -24.89
N GLU A 199 -1.71 66.88 -23.60
CA GLU A 199 -1.12 65.92 -22.66
C GLU A 199 -2.19 65.01 -22.06
N ILE A 200 -3.44 65.46 -22.03
CA ILE A 200 -4.59 64.65 -21.66
C ILE A 200 -5.09 63.88 -22.88
N GLN A 201 -4.80 62.59 -22.93
CA GLN A 201 -5.21 61.75 -24.07
C GLN A 201 -6.72 61.44 -24.09
N ARG A 202 -7.31 61.24 -22.91
CA ARG A 202 -8.72 60.87 -22.78
C ARG A 202 -9.27 61.29 -21.42
N THR A 203 -10.51 61.78 -21.43
CA THR A 203 -11.31 62.00 -20.23
C THR A 203 -12.65 61.33 -20.38
N HIS A 204 -13.15 60.77 -19.30
CA HIS A 204 -14.49 60.19 -19.23
C HIS A 204 -14.89 60.04 -17.78
N ARG A 205 -16.20 60.02 -17.52
CA ARG A 205 -16.70 59.52 -16.24
C ARG A 205 -16.55 58.01 -16.19
N PHE A 206 -16.09 57.51 -15.05
CA PHE A 206 -16.10 56.09 -14.80
C PHE A 206 -17.53 55.66 -14.46
N PRO A 207 -18.15 54.74 -15.22
CA PRO A 207 -19.48 54.26 -14.90
C PRO A 207 -19.46 53.55 -13.53
N PHE A 208 -20.44 53.86 -12.69
CA PHE A 208 -20.68 53.15 -11.43
C PHE A 208 -21.33 51.79 -11.69
#